data_AF-A0A815W3Q9-F1
#
_entry.id   AF-A0A815W3Q9-F1
#
_cell.length_a   1.000
_cell.length_b   1.000
_cell.length_c   1.000
_cell.angle_alpha   90.00
_cell.angle_beta   90.00
_cell.angle_gamma   90.00
#
_symmetry.space_group_name_H-M   'P 1'
#
loop_
_entity.id
_entity.type
_entity.pdbx_description
1 polymer ?
#
loop_
_entity_poly.entity_id
_entity_poly.type
_entity_poly.pdbx_seq_one_letter_code
_entity_poly.pdbx_strand_id
1 'polypeptide(L)'
;MLDLITDRLLNKFPNTYAFTKGLAETYLASHAKHLPLAIIRPSIIGSTWREPIPGFVDNYMGPSGVLAAYLTGLLRVWFADTTVKPNIIPVDIVVNMMIAISWYTWQQTNANTHISPSVFNCCAGDEEIVQSRPTSEQWRKSNI
;
A
#
# COMPACT_ATOMS: atom_id res chain seq x y z
N MET A 1 -5.35 10.35 -27.25
CA MET A 1 -6.78 10.13 -26.88
C MET A 1 -6.90 9.37 -25.56
N LEU A 2 -6.19 8.24 -25.41
CA LEU A 2 -6.16 7.46 -24.15
C LEU A 2 -5.60 8.26 -22.96
N ASP A 3 -4.51 9.03 -23.15
CA ASP A 3 -3.89 9.79 -22.04
C ASP A 3 -4.83 10.83 -21.42
N LEU A 4 -5.65 11.47 -22.26
CA LEU A 4 -6.62 12.50 -21.86
C LEU A 4 -7.77 11.93 -21.01
N ILE A 5 -8.10 10.65 -21.21
CA ILE A 5 -9.11 9.92 -20.42
C ILE A 5 -8.46 9.43 -19.13
N THR A 6 -7.22 8.93 -19.20
CA THR A 6 -6.44 8.46 -18.04
C THR A 6 -6.29 9.54 -16.98
N ASP A 7 -5.92 10.77 -17.35
CA ASP A 7 -5.77 11.88 -16.40
C ASP A 7 -7.09 12.21 -15.67
N ARG A 8 -8.21 12.15 -16.39
CA ARG A 8 -9.54 12.37 -15.80
C ARG A 8 -9.98 11.23 -14.87
N LEU A 9 -9.61 9.99 -15.20
CA LEU A 9 -9.95 8.81 -14.40
C LEU A 9 -9.11 8.70 -13.12
N LEU A 10 -7.80 8.96 -13.23
CA LEU A 10 -6.89 8.91 -12.09
C LEU A 10 -7.17 10.04 -11.11
N ASN A 11 -7.43 11.26 -11.60
CA ASN A 11 -7.79 12.43 -10.80
C ASN A 11 -6.88 12.60 -9.55
N LYS A 12 -7.35 12.16 -8.37
CA LYS A 12 -6.63 12.27 -7.08
C LYS A 12 -5.74 11.07 -6.75
N PHE A 13 -5.81 9.99 -7.52
CA PHE A 13 -5.03 8.78 -7.26
C PHE A 13 -3.63 8.90 -7.89
N PRO A 14 -2.58 8.52 -7.15
CA PRO A 14 -1.20 8.67 -7.62
C PRO A 14 -0.86 7.74 -8.80
N ASN A 15 -1.64 6.66 -8.99
CA ASN A 15 -1.46 5.71 -10.08
C ASN A 15 -2.73 4.85 -10.28
N THR A 16 -2.73 4.07 -11.37
CA THR A 16 -3.83 3.15 -11.74
C THR A 16 -4.06 2.05 -10.71
N TYR A 17 -3.00 1.61 -10.02
CA TYR A 17 -3.11 0.63 -8.93
C TYR A 17 -3.94 1.19 -7.75
N ALA A 18 -3.62 2.38 -7.27
CA ALA A 18 -4.33 3.02 -6.17
C ALA A 18 -5.79 3.33 -6.56
N PHE A 19 -6.02 3.75 -7.80
CA PHE A 19 -7.37 3.94 -8.34
C PHE A 19 -8.18 2.63 -8.32
N THR A 20 -7.65 1.56 -8.89
CA THR A 20 -8.37 0.27 -8.96
C THR A 20 -8.62 -0.33 -7.58
N LYS A 21 -7.67 -0.20 -6.64
CA LYS A 21 -7.86 -0.63 -5.24
C LYS A 21 -8.91 0.21 -4.52
N GLY A 22 -8.88 1.53 -4.65
CA GLY A 22 -9.91 2.42 -4.06
C GLY A 22 -11.31 2.17 -4.63
N LEU A 23 -11.41 1.88 -5.93
CA LEU A 23 -12.66 1.46 -6.57
C LEU A 23 -13.17 0.15 -5.99
N ALA A 24 -12.30 -0.85 -5.82
CA ALA A 24 -12.65 -2.13 -5.22
C ALA A 24 -13.15 -1.98 -3.78
N GLU A 25 -12.51 -1.15 -2.96
CA GLU A 25 -12.97 -0.87 -1.59
C GLU A 25 -14.36 -0.26 -1.56
N THR A 26 -14.63 0.72 -2.45
CA THR A 26 -15.94 1.38 -2.56
C THR A 26 -17.03 0.39 -3.03
N TYR A 27 -16.68 -0.47 -3.98
CA TYR A 27 -17.58 -1.51 -4.47
C TYR A 27 -17.92 -2.53 -3.36
N LEU A 28 -16.92 -2.97 -2.60
CA LEU A 28 -17.11 -3.90 -1.49
C LEU A 28 -17.94 -3.26 -0.35
N ALA A 29 -17.68 -2.00 0.00
CA ALA A 29 -18.44 -1.29 1.01
C ALA A 29 -19.95 -1.17 0.67
N SER A 30 -20.29 -1.09 -0.62
CA SER A 30 -21.67 -0.98 -1.08
C SER A 30 -22.38 -2.34 -1.22
N HIS A 31 -21.67 -3.40 -1.62
CA HIS A 31 -22.28 -4.68 -2.02
C HIS A 31 -22.04 -5.85 -1.05
N ALA A 32 -21.05 -5.78 -0.16
CA ALA A 32 -20.65 -6.93 0.68
C ALA A 32 -21.28 -6.94 2.09
N LYS A 33 -22.46 -6.34 2.28
CA LYS A 33 -23.12 -6.14 3.61
C LYS A 33 -23.45 -7.42 4.38
N HIS A 34 -23.44 -8.58 3.72
CA HIS A 34 -23.80 -9.88 4.31
C HIS A 34 -22.59 -10.82 4.44
N LEU A 35 -21.38 -10.33 4.19
CA LEU A 35 -20.15 -11.12 4.27
C LEU A 35 -19.31 -10.65 5.47
N PRO A 36 -18.63 -11.56 6.18
CA PRO A 36 -17.61 -11.20 7.16
C PRO A 36 -16.41 -10.59 6.42
N LEU A 37 -16.45 -9.27 6.19
CA LEU A 37 -15.49 -8.55 5.37
C LEU A 37 -14.68 -7.55 6.20
N ALA A 38 -13.36 -7.59 6.03
CA ALA A 38 -12.44 -6.54 6.44
C ALA A 38 -11.53 -6.16 5.29
N ILE A 39 -11.15 -4.88 5.27
CA ILE A 39 -10.23 -4.30 4.29
C ILE A 39 -8.94 -3.95 5.03
N ILE A 40 -7.82 -4.48 4.57
CA ILE A 40 -6.50 -4.18 5.14
C ILE A 40 -5.74 -3.33 4.13
N ARG A 41 -5.23 -2.19 4.59
CA ARG A 41 -4.41 -1.25 3.82
C ARG A 41 -2.98 -1.30 4.34
N PRO A 42 -2.13 -2.19 3.80
CA PRO A 42 -0.73 -2.20 4.14
C PRO A 42 0.00 -1.00 3.56
N SER A 43 1.03 -0.55 4.28
CA SER A 43 2.09 0.31 3.73
C SER A 43 3.00 -0.48 2.78
N ILE A 44 4.14 0.07 2.38
CA ILE A 44 5.04 -0.59 1.43
C ILE A 44 5.56 -1.88 2.08
N ILE A 45 5.28 -3.02 1.47
CA ILE A 45 5.68 -4.31 2.04
C ILE A 45 7.15 -4.57 1.71
N GLY A 46 7.94 -4.84 2.74
CA GLY A 46 9.35 -5.21 2.65
C GLY A 46 9.60 -6.70 2.94
N SER A 47 10.88 -7.06 3.03
CA SER A 47 11.31 -8.41 3.41
C SER A 47 10.79 -8.82 4.79
N THR A 48 10.79 -10.12 5.07
CA THR A 48 10.44 -10.67 6.38
C THR A 48 11.38 -10.14 7.47
N TRP A 49 10.82 -9.89 8.65
CA TRP A 49 11.60 -9.54 9.84
C TRP A 49 12.13 -10.79 10.55
N ARG A 50 11.27 -11.79 10.79
CA ARG A 50 11.59 -13.02 11.54
C ARG A 50 11.21 -14.30 10.82
N GLU A 51 9.99 -14.40 10.29
CA GLU A 51 9.44 -15.67 9.78
C GLU A 51 9.11 -15.59 8.29
N PRO A 52 9.18 -16.69 7.52
CA PRO A 52 9.72 -18.01 7.90
C PRO A 52 11.26 -18.04 7.98
N ILE A 53 11.93 -17.12 7.28
CA ILE A 53 13.39 -16.91 7.33
C ILE A 53 13.61 -15.40 7.35
N PRO A 54 14.42 -14.82 8.27
CA PRO A 54 14.70 -13.39 8.30
C PRO A 54 15.31 -12.88 6.98
N GLY A 55 14.82 -11.75 6.47
CA GLY A 55 15.30 -11.15 5.22
C GLY A 55 14.85 -11.88 3.95
N PHE A 56 13.93 -12.84 4.05
CA PHE A 56 13.34 -13.49 2.90
C PHE A 56 12.55 -12.49 2.05
N VAL A 57 12.73 -12.63 0.74
CA VAL A 57 12.09 -11.81 -0.30
C VAL A 57 11.56 -12.76 -1.35
N ASP A 58 10.28 -12.65 -1.67
CA ASP A 58 9.62 -13.45 -2.70
C ASP A 58 9.82 -12.87 -4.11
N ASN A 59 9.96 -11.55 -4.22
CA ASN A 59 10.14 -10.84 -5.47
C ASN A 59 10.99 -9.56 -5.36
N TYR A 60 11.61 -9.16 -6.47
CA TYR A 60 12.40 -7.93 -6.56
C TYR A 60 11.56 -6.72 -7.00
N MET A 61 10.24 -6.73 -6.81
CA MET A 61 9.41 -5.58 -7.15
C MET A 61 9.49 -4.53 -6.03
N GLY A 62 9.59 -3.26 -6.40
CA GLY A 62 9.66 -2.17 -5.44
C GLY A 62 10.98 -2.15 -4.64
N PRO A 63 10.95 -1.92 -3.30
CA PRO A 63 12.16 -1.66 -2.51
C PRO A 63 13.21 -2.77 -2.56
N SER A 64 12.78 -4.03 -2.65
CA SER A 64 13.71 -5.17 -2.70
C SER A 64 14.58 -5.16 -3.96
N GLY A 65 14.02 -4.79 -5.11
CA GLY A 65 14.77 -4.66 -6.36
C GLY A 65 15.73 -3.48 -6.36
N VAL A 66 15.32 -2.38 -5.73
CA VAL A 66 16.16 -1.19 -5.53
C VAL A 66 17.39 -1.54 -4.71
N LEU A 67 17.18 -2.23 -3.58
CA LEU A 67 18.26 -2.66 -2.71
C LEU A 67 19.20 -3.64 -3.44
N ALA A 68 18.66 -4.61 -4.17
CA ALA A 68 19.46 -5.55 -4.96
C ALA A 68 20.28 -4.84 -6.05
N ALA A 69 19.70 -3.88 -6.77
CA ALA A 69 20.40 -3.11 -7.79
C ALA A 69 21.51 -2.23 -7.19
N TYR A 70 21.28 -1.68 -5.99
CA TYR A 70 22.30 -0.92 -5.26
C TYR A 70 23.47 -1.82 -4.82
N LEU A 71 23.16 -2.96 -4.20
CA LEU A 71 24.18 -3.90 -3.70
C LEU A 71 25.03 -4.52 -4.82
N THR A 72 24.45 -4.73 -6.00
CA THR A 72 25.17 -5.24 -7.18
C THR A 72 25.96 -4.15 -7.92
N GLY A 73 25.82 -2.88 -7.52
CA GLY A 73 26.46 -1.74 -8.18
C GLY A 73 25.80 -1.32 -9.50
N LEU A 74 24.68 -1.94 -9.88
CA LEU A 74 23.91 -1.58 -11.08
C LEU A 74 23.24 -0.21 -10.92
N LEU A 75 22.66 0.04 -9.75
CA LEU A 75 22.08 1.32 -9.38
C LEU A 75 23.15 2.18 -8.71
N ARG A 76 23.57 3.24 -9.41
CA ARG A 76 24.61 4.17 -8.94
C ARG A 76 24.06 5.45 -8.33
N VAL A 77 22.86 5.88 -8.74
CA VAL A 77 22.24 7.13 -8.28
C VAL A 77 20.75 6.87 -8.05
N TRP A 78 20.27 7.29 -6.88
CA TRP A 78 18.86 7.23 -6.49
C TRP A 78 18.35 8.64 -6.22
N PHE A 79 17.41 9.12 -7.05
CA PHE A 79 16.77 10.41 -6.85
C PHE A 79 15.58 10.25 -5.90
N ALA A 80 15.79 10.54 -4.62
CA ALA A 80 14.70 10.65 -3.64
C ALA A 80 14.84 11.88 -2.77
N ASP A 81 13.69 12.36 -2.31
CA ASP A 81 13.61 13.39 -1.28
C ASP A 81 13.99 12.80 0.08
N THR A 82 15.09 13.26 0.64
CA THR A 82 15.60 12.81 1.95
C THR A 82 14.73 13.22 3.14
N THR A 83 13.77 14.13 2.93
CA THR A 83 12.81 14.52 3.97
C THR A 83 11.65 13.53 4.11
N VAL A 84 11.42 12.70 3.08
CA VAL A 84 10.34 11.72 3.06
C VAL A 84 10.83 10.41 3.65
N LYS A 85 10.19 9.96 4.73
CA LYS A 85 10.43 8.64 5.32
C LYS A 85 9.53 7.59 4.66
N PRO A 86 10.07 6.56 4.00
CA PRO A 86 9.25 5.51 3.43
C PRO A 86 8.67 4.64 4.55
N ASN A 87 7.35 4.50 4.59
CA ASN A 87 6.68 3.58 5.51
C ASN A 87 6.75 2.16 4.95
N ILE A 88 7.75 1.41 5.42
CA ILE A 88 7.99 0.02 5.00
C ILE A 88 7.64 -0.91 6.16
N ILE A 89 6.72 -1.83 5.91
CA ILE A 89 6.29 -2.84 6.88
C ILE A 89 6.80 -4.23 6.45
N PRO A 90 7.36 -5.03 7.39
CA PRO A 90 7.75 -6.41 7.10
C PRO A 90 6.55 -7.29 6.70
N VAL A 91 6.73 -8.12 5.68
CA VAL A 91 5.64 -8.97 5.16
C VAL A 91 5.08 -9.95 6.19
N ASP A 92 5.91 -10.47 7.08
CA ASP A 92 5.51 -11.39 8.15
C ASP A 92 4.56 -10.73 9.15
N ILE A 93 4.76 -9.45 9.43
CA ILE A 93 3.83 -8.67 10.27
C ILE A 93 2.49 -8.48 9.55
N VAL A 94 2.51 -8.17 8.25
CA VAL A 94 1.28 -8.00 7.46
C VAL A 94 0.47 -9.30 7.41
N VAL A 95 1.12 -10.44 7.20
CA VAL A 95 0.48 -11.76 7.18
C VAL A 95 -0.12 -12.09 8.54
N ASN A 96 0.63 -11.89 9.62
CA ASN A 96 0.13 -12.12 10.98
C ASN A 96 -1.08 -11.23 11.29
N MET A 97 -1.05 -9.96 10.88
CA MET A 97 -2.19 -9.06 11.03
C MET A 97 -3.39 -9.51 10.20
N MET A 98 -3.18 -9.99 8.97
CA MET A 98 -4.25 -10.50 8.12
C MET A 98 -4.97 -11.71 8.73
N ILE A 99 -4.22 -12.63 9.32
CA ILE A 99 -4.78 -13.79 10.03
C ILE A 99 -5.57 -13.33 11.27
N ALA A 100 -5.00 -12.44 12.08
CA ALA A 100 -5.65 -11.91 13.28
C ALA A 100 -6.95 -11.15 12.95
N ILE A 101 -6.93 -10.29 11.93
CA ILE A 101 -8.10 -9.53 11.48
C ILE A 101 -9.18 -10.47 10.94
N SER A 102 -8.80 -11.50 10.19
CA SER A 102 -9.77 -12.48 9.66
C SER A 102 -10.56 -13.16 10.79
N TRP A 103 -9.86 -13.59 11.84
CA TRP A 103 -10.47 -14.15 13.04
C TRP A 103 -11.36 -13.13 13.77
N TYR A 104 -10.87 -11.91 13.95
CA TYR A 104 -11.60 -10.82 14.61
C TYR A 104 -12.90 -10.46 13.87
N THR A 105 -12.84 -10.33 12.55
CA THR A 105 -14.01 -10.02 11.70
C THR A 105 -15.04 -11.14 11.73
N TRP A 106 -14.60 -12.39 11.72
CA TRP A 106 -15.49 -13.54 11.84
C TRP A 106 -16.25 -13.53 13.17
N GLN A 107 -15.55 -13.27 14.29
CA GLN A 107 -16.18 -13.17 15.60
C GLN A 107 -17.20 -12.02 15.68
N GLN A 108 -16.88 -10.84 15.15
CA GLN A 108 -17.81 -9.70 15.13
C GLN A 108 -19.07 -9.96 14.31
N THR A 109 -18.92 -10.66 13.19
CA THR A 109 -20.05 -11.03 12.32
C THR A 109 -21.00 -11.98 13.05
N ASN A 110 -20.46 -12.99 13.76
CA ASN A 110 -21.26 -13.91 14.58
C ASN A 110 -21.98 -13.22 15.75
N ALA A 111 -21.38 -12.16 16.29
CA ALA A 111 -22.00 -11.36 17.35
C ALA A 111 -23.09 -10.40 16.84
N ASN A 112 -23.41 -10.39 15.53
CA ASN A 112 -24.36 -9.46 14.87
C ASN A 112 -24.06 -7.97 15.16
N THR A 113 -22.81 -7.62 15.45
CA THR A 113 -22.46 -6.27 15.92
C THR A 113 -22.06 -5.30 14.80
N HIS A 114 -21.74 -5.79 13.60
CA HIS A 114 -21.25 -4.94 12.51
C HIS A 114 -21.75 -5.38 11.13
N ILE A 115 -22.41 -4.46 10.41
CA ILE A 115 -22.95 -4.68 9.05
C ILE A 115 -22.06 -4.01 7.98
N SER A 116 -21.14 -3.13 8.38
CA SER A 116 -20.22 -2.41 7.47
C SER A 116 -18.78 -2.94 7.59
N PRO A 117 -18.04 -3.08 6.48
CA PRO A 117 -16.69 -3.63 6.49
C PRO A 117 -15.70 -2.70 7.20
N SER A 118 -14.96 -3.25 8.16
CA SER A 118 -13.93 -2.52 8.90
C SER A 118 -12.68 -2.35 8.05
N VAL A 119 -12.09 -1.15 8.11
CA VAL A 119 -10.86 -0.82 7.38
C VAL A 119 -9.71 -0.67 8.38
N PHE A 120 -8.64 -1.43 8.18
CA PHE A 120 -7.45 -1.46 9.04
C PHE A 120 -6.22 -0.98 8.27
N ASN A 121 -5.51 0.00 8.80
CA ASN A 121 -4.22 0.44 8.26
C ASN A 121 -3.09 -0.37 8.90
N CYS A 122 -2.21 -0.95 8.07
CA CYS A 122 -1.12 -1.81 8.51
C CYS A 122 0.22 -1.13 8.15
N CYS A 123 0.73 -0.34 9.10
CA CYS A 123 1.86 0.57 8.92
C CYS A 123 2.91 0.34 10.01
N ALA A 124 4.19 0.57 9.71
CA ALA A 124 5.28 0.38 10.67
C ALA A 124 5.49 1.56 11.63
N GLY A 125 4.83 2.71 11.41
CA GLY A 125 4.94 3.90 12.26
C GLY A 125 3.68 4.77 12.26
N ASP A 126 3.62 5.68 13.25
CA ASP A 126 2.48 6.58 13.55
C ASP A 126 2.43 7.85 12.67
N GLU A 127 3.34 7.99 11.69
CA GLU A 127 3.42 9.20 10.86
C GLU A 127 2.33 9.23 9.79
N GLU A 128 1.70 10.41 9.63
CA GLU A 128 0.79 10.73 8.54
C GLU A 128 1.50 10.39 7.21
N ILE A 129 0.88 9.55 6.38
CA ILE A 129 1.42 9.23 5.06
C ILE A 129 1.40 10.53 4.27
N VAL A 130 2.53 11.23 4.23
CA VAL A 130 2.77 12.30 3.27
C VAL A 130 2.71 11.62 1.92
N GLN A 131 1.53 11.67 1.27
CA GLN A 131 1.44 11.47 -0.16
C GLN A 131 2.52 12.34 -0.75
N SER A 132 3.53 11.73 -1.39
CA SER A 132 4.53 12.49 -2.11
C SER A 132 3.79 13.50 -2.96
N ARG A 133 3.91 14.79 -2.62
CA ARG A 133 3.37 15.86 -3.47
C ARG A 133 3.88 15.55 -4.87
N PRO A 134 3.03 15.61 -5.92
CA PRO A 134 3.45 15.23 -7.26
C PRO A 134 4.63 16.12 -7.67
N THR A 135 5.84 15.57 -7.53
CA THR A 135 7.10 16.27 -7.82
C THR A 135 7.21 16.57 -9.32
N SER A 136 6.41 15.85 -10.13
CA SER A 136 6.24 16.11 -11.55
C SER A 136 5.57 17.46 -11.85
N GLU A 137 4.70 17.99 -10.98
CA GLU A 137 4.10 19.32 -11.19
C GLU A 137 5.06 20.48 -10.85
N GLN A 138 5.97 20.28 -9.90
CA GLN A 138 6.98 21.29 -9.57
C GLN A 138 8.09 21.37 -10.62
N TRP A 139 8.53 20.24 -11.18
CA TRP A 139 9.52 20.23 -12.26
C TRP A 139 8.99 20.85 -13.56
N ARG A 140 7.68 20.69 -13.84
CA ARG A 140 7.01 21.31 -14.99
C ARG A 140 6.82 22.82 -14.84
N LYS A 141 6.77 23.34 -13.61
CA LYS A 141 6.60 24.77 -13.31
C LYS A 141 7.92 25.53 -13.15
N SER A 142 9.05 24.86 -12.99
CA SER A 142 10.36 25.50 -12.87
C SER A 142 11.14 25.57 -14.19
N ASN A 143 10.63 24.98 -15.28
CA ASN A 143 11.27 24.94 -16.60
C ASN A 143 10.32 25.38 -17.75
N ILE A 144 9.34 26.25 -17.44
CA ILE A 144 8.59 27.06 -18.41
C ILE A 144 8.53 28.48 -17.86
#